data_AF-A0AAU7VMB7-F1
#
_entry.id   AF-A0AAU7VMB7-F1
#
_cell.length_a   1.000
_cell.length_b   1.000
_cell.length_c   1.000
_cell.angle_alpha   90.00
_cell.angle_beta   90.00
_cell.angle_gamma   90.00
#
_symmetry.space_group_name_H-M   'P 1'
#
loop_
_entity.id
_entity.type
_entity.pdbx_description
1 polymer ?
#
loop_
_entity_poly.entity_id
_entity_poly.type
_entity_poly.pdbx_seq_one_letter_code
_entity_poly.pdbx_strand_id
1 'polypeptide(L)'
;MVEAYVPIYTDGIQSGVAIVSMYNGRILQTIKGHAFRLVMFSVLAVFLGVIIAYSLSKNIKKNMYNLEPEAIALLLNQQETVLEYIGEGIVATNHIGEILLVNENAKSLLEIPNLKLGMKITNLPVFKLFKKLPSKMKKNGGLVKIK
;
A
#
# COMPACT_ATOMS: atom_id res chain seq x y z
N MET A 1 -13.26 5.34 -52.13
CA MET A 1 -14.48 5.77 -52.82
C MET A 1 -15.51 4.69 -52.57
N VAL A 2 -16.72 5.05 -52.17
CA VAL A 2 -17.81 4.07 -52.09
C VAL A 2 -18.78 4.44 -53.20
N GLU A 3 -19.10 3.46 -54.05
CA GLU A 3 -20.02 3.61 -55.16
C GLU A 3 -21.25 2.75 -54.92
N ALA A 4 -22.42 3.30 -55.18
CA ALA A 4 -23.69 2.59 -55.13
C ALA A 4 -24.38 2.68 -56.49
N TYR A 5 -24.87 1.54 -56.96
CA TYR A 5 -25.57 1.39 -58.22
C TYR A 5 -27.02 1.00 -57.94
N VAL A 6 -27.97 1.81 -58.38
CA VAL A 6 -29.40 1.54 -58.20
C VAL A 6 -30.06 1.46 -59.57
N PRO A 7 -30.59 0.28 -59.97
CA PRO A 7 -31.30 0.15 -61.24
C PRO A 7 -32.63 0.90 -61.19
N ILE A 8 -32.96 1.60 -62.29
CA ILE A 8 -34.23 2.29 -62.46
C ILE A 8 -35.09 1.45 -63.42
N TYR A 9 -36.27 1.05 -62.96
CA TYR A 9 -37.23 0.28 -63.74
C TYR A 9 -38.39 1.18 -64.20
N THR A 10 -38.87 0.97 -65.42
CA THR A 10 -40.12 1.53 -65.95
C THR A 10 -40.90 0.39 -66.58
N ASP A 11 -42.15 0.19 -66.16
CA ASP A 11 -43.01 -0.90 -66.64
C ASP A 11 -42.37 -2.30 -66.55
N GLY A 12 -41.59 -2.52 -65.48
CA GLY A 12 -40.88 -3.78 -65.23
C GLY A 12 -39.62 -3.99 -66.08
N ILE A 13 -39.29 -3.04 -66.97
CA ILE A 13 -38.09 -3.06 -67.81
C ILE A 13 -37.05 -2.13 -67.18
N GLN A 14 -35.79 -2.58 -67.09
CA GLN A 14 -34.71 -1.74 -66.59
C GLN A 14 -34.35 -0.66 -67.63
N SER A 15 -34.70 0.58 -67.33
CA SER A 15 -34.52 1.75 -68.22
C SER A 15 -33.19 2.48 -67.98
N GLY A 16 -32.51 2.22 -66.86
CA GLY A 16 -31.21 2.85 -66.57
C GLY A 16 -30.61 2.44 -65.22
N VAL A 17 -29.50 3.08 -64.87
CA VAL A 17 -28.83 2.91 -63.56
C VAL A 17 -28.45 4.29 -63.03
N ALA A 18 -28.90 4.62 -61.83
CA ALA A 18 -28.36 5.76 -61.08
C ALA A 18 -27.09 5.33 -60.35
N ILE A 19 -26.03 6.11 -60.53
CA ILE A 19 -24.74 5.90 -59.86
C ILE A 19 -24.55 7.03 -58.86
N VAL A 20 -24.29 6.68 -57.60
CA VAL A 20 -23.94 7.66 -56.55
C VAL A 20 -22.57 7.31 -56.01
N SER A 21 -21.65 8.27 -56.02
CA SER A 21 -20.27 8.09 -55.55
C SER A 21 -19.93 9.10 -54.46
N MET A 22 -19.37 8.62 -53.35
CA MET A 22 -18.89 9.48 -52.25
C MET A 22 -17.37 9.50 -52.14
N TYR A 23 -16.80 10.71 -52.10
CA TYR A 23 -15.37 10.94 -51.89
C TYR A 23 -15.01 10.95 -50.40
N ASN A 24 -14.50 9.82 -49.90
CA ASN A 24 -14.16 9.60 -48.48
C ASN A 24 -12.84 10.25 -48.01
N GLY A 25 -12.23 11.16 -48.78
CA GLY A 25 -10.92 11.73 -48.44
C GLY A 25 -10.85 12.45 -47.07
N ARG A 26 -11.99 12.94 -46.56
CA ARG A 26 -12.09 13.61 -45.25
C ARG A 26 -12.18 12.65 -44.06
N ILE A 27 -12.69 11.42 -44.24
CA ILE A 27 -12.81 10.44 -43.15
C ILE A 27 -11.43 9.99 -42.67
N LEU A 28 -10.49 9.78 -43.60
CA LEU A 28 -9.11 9.40 -43.26
C LEU A 28 -8.35 10.50 -42.50
N GLN A 29 -8.61 11.77 -42.79
CA GLN A 29 -7.99 12.89 -42.07
C GLN A 29 -8.57 13.07 -40.66
N THR A 30 -9.89 12.91 -40.50
CA THR A 30 -10.54 12.95 -39.19
C THR A 30 -10.08 11.79 -38.30
N ILE A 31 -9.97 10.57 -38.85
CA ILE A 31 -9.46 9.40 -38.10
C ILE A 31 -8.01 9.61 -37.66
N LYS A 32 -7.13 10.13 -38.54
CA LYS A 32 -5.73 10.42 -38.19
C LYS A 32 -5.60 11.44 -37.05
N GLY A 33 -6.43 12.49 -37.05
CA GLY A 33 -6.43 13.50 -35.99
C GLY A 33 -6.84 12.94 -34.62
N HIS A 34 -7.86 12.07 -34.58
CA HIS A 34 -8.29 11.41 -33.34
C HIS A 34 -7.29 10.36 -32.86
N ALA A 35 -6.75 9.55 -33.78
CA ALA A 35 -5.74 8.55 -33.46
C ALA A 35 -4.47 9.21 -32.88
N PHE A 36 -4.00 10.32 -33.46
CA PHE A 36 -2.84 11.05 -32.96
C PHE A 36 -3.06 11.54 -31.52
N ARG A 37 -4.25 12.09 -31.24
CA ARG A 37 -4.59 12.59 -29.90
C ARG A 37 -4.61 11.47 -28.86
N LEU A 38 -5.18 10.31 -29.21
CA LEU A 38 -5.18 9.13 -28.35
C LEU A 38 -3.75 8.64 -28.06
N VAL A 39 -2.91 8.54 -29.09
CA VAL A 39 -1.50 8.16 -28.92
C VAL A 39 -0.77 9.14 -28.00
N MET A 40 -0.99 10.44 -28.18
CA MET A 40 -0.36 11.46 -27.34
C MET A 40 -0.75 11.32 -25.85
N PHE A 41 -2.04 11.12 -25.56
CA PHE A 41 -2.50 10.89 -24.18
C PHE A 41 -1.99 9.57 -23.61
N SER A 42 -1.93 8.50 -24.41
CA SER A 42 -1.36 7.22 -23.98
C SER A 42 0.12 7.35 -23.61
N VAL A 43 0.91 8.04 -24.43
CA VAL A 43 2.33 8.30 -24.14
C VAL A 43 2.49 9.09 -22.85
N LEU A 44 1.69 10.15 -22.66
CA LEU A 44 1.69 10.93 -21.42
C LEU A 44 1.30 10.08 -20.20
N ALA A 45 0.29 9.22 -20.32
CA ALA A 45 -0.15 8.34 -19.24
C ALA A 45 0.94 7.34 -18.85
N VAL A 46 1.61 6.72 -19.82
CA VAL A 46 2.72 5.81 -19.58
C VAL A 46 3.89 6.55 -18.92
N PHE A 47 4.23 7.74 -19.43
CA PHE A 47 5.31 8.55 -18.86
C PHE A 47 5.05 8.91 -17.40
N LEU A 48 3.84 9.38 -17.10
CA LEU A 48 3.41 9.65 -15.71
C LEU A 48 3.43 8.39 -14.85
N GLY A 49 2.96 7.26 -15.38
CA GLY A 49 3.00 5.97 -14.69
C GLY A 49 4.42 5.56 -14.29
N VAL A 50 5.39 5.74 -15.17
CA VAL A 50 6.81 5.46 -14.89
C VAL A 50 7.35 6.39 -13.80
N ILE A 51 7.04 7.70 -13.86
CA ILE A 51 7.49 8.66 -12.84
C ILE A 51 6.90 8.31 -11.47
N ILE A 52 5.60 8.00 -11.41
CA ILE A 52 4.92 7.64 -10.18
C ILE A 52 5.50 6.35 -9.61
N ALA A 53 5.65 5.31 -10.44
CA ALA A 53 6.22 4.03 -10.02
C ALA A 53 7.66 4.20 -9.49
N TYR A 54 8.48 4.99 -10.19
CA TYR A 54 9.85 5.27 -9.77
C TYR A 54 9.89 6.04 -8.44
N SER A 55 9.09 7.10 -8.31
CA SER A 55 9.02 7.88 -7.08
C SER A 55 8.52 7.05 -5.89
N LEU A 56 7.53 6.20 -6.12
CA LEU A 56 7.00 5.29 -5.10
C LEU A 56 8.05 4.27 -4.67
N SER A 57 8.74 3.63 -5.62
CA SER A 57 9.82 2.68 -5.34
C SER A 57 10.93 3.35 -4.52
N LYS A 58 11.34 4.56 -4.90
CA LYS A 58 12.35 5.33 -4.17
C LYS A 58 11.90 5.68 -2.76
N ASN A 59 10.65 6.09 -2.57
CA ASN A 59 10.11 6.40 -1.25
C ASN A 59 10.05 5.16 -0.35
N ILE A 60 9.66 4.01 -0.88
CA ILE A 60 9.66 2.75 -0.13
C ILE A 60 11.09 2.39 0.28
N LYS A 61 12.05 2.40 -0.65
CA LYS A 61 13.47 2.15 -0.33
C LYS A 61 14.01 3.09 0.74
N LYS A 62 13.65 4.38 0.66
CA LYS A 62 14.04 5.39 1.66
C LYS A 62 13.42 5.11 3.03
N ASN A 63 12.15 4.72 3.08
CA ASN A 63 11.46 4.37 4.34
C ASN A 63 12.03 3.08 4.97
N MET A 64 12.59 2.21 4.14
CA MET A 64 13.35 1.03 4.54
C MET A 64 14.80 1.36 4.93
N TYR A 65 15.13 2.62 5.20
CA TYR A 65 16.50 3.08 5.52
C TYR A 65 17.55 2.69 4.46
N ASN A 66 17.14 2.53 3.19
CA ASN A 66 17.95 1.97 2.10
C ASN A 66 18.51 0.56 2.38
N LEU A 67 17.95 -0.16 3.34
CA LEU A 67 18.25 -1.57 3.57
C LEU A 67 17.43 -2.44 2.62
N GLU A 68 18.01 -3.56 2.21
CA GLU A 68 17.27 -4.59 1.51
C GLU A 68 16.24 -5.25 2.47
N PRO A 69 15.07 -5.72 1.97
CA PRO A 69 14.03 -6.31 2.81
C PRO A 69 14.54 -7.44 3.71
N GLU A 70 15.43 -8.27 3.18
CA GLU A 70 16.05 -9.40 3.88
C GLU A 70 16.96 -8.93 5.01
N ALA A 71 17.71 -7.84 4.81
CA ALA A 71 18.55 -7.25 5.85
C ALA A 71 17.73 -6.72 7.01
N ILE A 72 16.58 -6.09 6.75
CA ILE A 72 15.66 -5.65 7.80
C ILE A 72 15.10 -6.83 8.57
N ALA A 73 14.67 -7.90 7.90
CA ALA A 73 14.17 -9.10 8.55
C ALA A 73 15.23 -9.70 9.48
N LEU A 74 16.49 -9.76 9.04
CA LEU A 74 17.59 -10.24 9.88
C LEU A 74 17.82 -9.33 11.09
N LEU A 75 17.86 -8.01 10.90
CA LEU A 75 18.04 -7.04 11.99
C LEU A 75 16.90 -7.12 13.02
N LEU A 76 15.65 -7.28 12.57
CA LEU A 76 14.49 -7.44 13.46
C LEU A 76 14.59 -8.74 14.27
N ASN A 77 14.92 -9.86 13.63
CA ASN A 77 15.15 -11.14 14.32
C ASN A 77 16.27 -11.02 15.37
N GLN A 78 17.35 -10.30 15.05
CA GLN A 78 18.44 -10.05 16.02
C GLN A 78 17.96 -9.22 17.20
N GLN A 79 17.14 -8.18 16.98
CA GLN A 79 16.58 -7.36 18.06
C GLN A 79 15.62 -8.16 18.95
N GLU A 80 14.75 -9.00 18.38
CA GLU A 80 13.86 -9.88 19.14
C GLU A 80 14.66 -10.87 19.99
N THR A 81 15.70 -11.48 19.40
CA THR A 81 16.61 -12.38 20.12
C THR A 81 17.26 -11.68 21.31
N VAL A 82 17.78 -10.46 21.11
CA VAL A 82 18.35 -9.68 22.22
C VAL A 82 17.33 -9.41 23.31
N LEU A 83 16.08 -9.10 22.95
CA LEU A 83 15.01 -8.85 23.92
C LEU A 83 14.66 -10.09 24.74
N GLU A 84 14.69 -11.27 24.12
CA GLU A 84 14.49 -12.57 24.78
C GLU A 84 15.64 -12.94 25.72
N TYR A 85 16.89 -12.71 25.32
CA TYR A 85 18.08 -13.07 26.10
C TYR A 85 18.40 -12.11 27.25
N ILE A 86 17.84 -10.90 27.27
CA ILE A 86 18.02 -9.99 28.41
C ILE A 86 17.44 -10.68 29.65
N GLY A 87 18.30 -10.91 30.65
CA GLY A 87 17.95 -11.57 31.91
C GLY A 87 16.93 -10.82 32.79
N GLU A 88 16.48 -9.65 32.36
CA GLU A 88 15.52 -8.80 33.06
C GLU A 88 14.13 -8.93 32.42
N GLY A 89 13.07 -8.91 33.23
CA GLY A 89 11.71 -8.87 32.69
C GLY A 89 11.39 -7.48 32.14
N ILE A 90 11.14 -7.38 30.84
CA ILE A 90 10.80 -6.13 30.17
C ILE A 90 9.31 -6.13 29.78
N VAL A 91 8.58 -5.12 30.25
CA VAL A 91 7.21 -4.83 29.81
C VAL A 91 7.13 -3.37 29.35
N ALA A 92 6.80 -3.15 28.08
CA ALA A 92 6.54 -1.82 27.54
C ALA A 92 5.04 -1.54 27.48
N THR A 93 4.62 -0.31 27.80
CA THR A 93 3.22 0.09 27.72
C THR A 93 3.01 1.36 26.91
N ASN A 94 1.85 1.48 26.27
CA ASN A 94 1.44 2.70 25.60
C ASN A 94 0.93 3.75 26.61
N HIS A 95 0.59 4.93 26.11
CA HIS A 95 0.08 6.05 26.91
C HIS A 95 -1.29 5.77 27.58
N ILE A 96 -1.98 4.71 27.15
CA ILE A 96 -3.28 4.25 27.68
C ILE A 96 -3.07 3.07 28.67
N GLY A 97 -1.83 2.61 28.84
CA GLY A 97 -1.45 1.52 29.74
C GLY A 97 -1.60 0.12 29.13
N GLU A 98 -1.71 -0.02 27.81
CA GLU A 98 -1.76 -1.31 27.13
C GLU A 98 -0.35 -1.82 26.84
N ILE A 99 -0.14 -3.13 26.98
CA ILE A 99 1.15 -3.78 26.74
C ILE A 99 1.48 -3.73 25.25
N LEU A 100 2.60 -3.07 24.92
CA LEU A 100 3.16 -2.96 23.57
C LEU A 100 4.22 -4.02 23.30
N LEU A 101 4.98 -4.41 24.32
CA LEU A 101 6.04 -5.42 24.24
C LEU A 101 6.17 -6.14 25.57
N VAL A 102 6.51 -7.42 25.51
CA VAL A 102 6.77 -8.27 26.66
C VAL A 102 7.78 -9.34 26.27
N ASN A 103 8.87 -9.50 27.03
CA ASN A 103 9.82 -10.59 26.81
C ASN A 103 9.47 -11.85 27.61
N GLU A 104 10.06 -12.99 27.24
CA GLU A 104 9.81 -14.27 27.92
C GLU A 104 10.19 -14.23 29.40
N ASN A 105 11.30 -13.59 29.75
CA ASN A 105 11.68 -13.39 31.16
C ASN A 105 10.60 -12.65 31.96
N ALA A 106 9.94 -11.63 31.40
CA ALA A 106 8.81 -10.97 32.06
C ALA A 106 7.62 -11.91 32.26
N LYS A 107 7.32 -12.80 31.30
CA LYS A 107 6.25 -13.78 31.47
C LYS A 107 6.57 -14.79 32.57
N SER A 108 7.81 -15.28 32.61
CA SER A 108 8.27 -16.19 33.65
C SER A 108 8.27 -15.54 35.03
N LEU A 109 8.76 -14.31 35.16
CA LEU A 109 8.80 -13.56 36.43
C LEU A 109 7.41 -13.15 36.92
N LEU A 110 6.49 -12.83 36.00
CA LEU A 110 5.14 -12.43 36.35
C LEU A 110 4.22 -13.62 36.63
N GLU A 111 4.60 -14.84 36.23
CA GLU A 111 3.77 -16.06 36.33
C GLU A 111 2.36 -15.91 35.74
N ILE A 112 2.19 -15.03 34.74
CA ILE A 112 0.91 -14.77 34.09
C ILE A 112 0.92 -15.44 32.71
N PRO A 113 0.35 -16.65 32.56
CA PRO A 113 0.40 -17.42 31.32
C PRO A 113 -0.38 -16.78 30.15
N ASN A 114 -1.22 -15.78 30.44
CA ASN A 114 -2.06 -15.09 29.45
C ASN A 114 -1.64 -13.63 29.21
N LEU A 115 -0.39 -13.28 29.46
CA LEU A 115 0.11 -11.93 29.21
C LEU A 115 0.18 -11.66 27.70
N LYS A 116 -0.82 -10.95 27.17
CA LYS A 116 -0.97 -10.67 25.73
C LYS A 116 -0.74 -9.20 25.42
N LEU A 117 -0.25 -8.95 24.21
CA LEU A 117 -0.21 -7.63 23.60
C LEU A 117 -1.61 -7.01 23.60
N GLY A 118 -1.70 -5.71 23.90
CA GLY A 118 -2.97 -4.98 23.99
C GLY A 118 -3.74 -5.13 25.31
N MET A 119 -3.31 -6.01 26.23
CA MET A 119 -3.90 -6.03 27.58
C MET A 119 -3.51 -4.77 28.36
N LYS A 120 -4.44 -4.21 29.13
CA LYS A 120 -4.13 -3.13 30.06
C LYS A 120 -3.33 -3.66 31.26
N ILE A 121 -2.20 -3.02 31.52
CA ILE A 121 -1.29 -3.35 32.63
C ILE A 121 -1.97 -3.21 34.00
N THR A 122 -3.02 -2.39 34.12
CA THR A 122 -3.83 -2.25 35.35
C THR A 122 -4.57 -3.51 35.76
N ASN A 123 -4.78 -4.46 34.84
CA ASN A 123 -5.42 -5.74 35.15
C ASN A 123 -4.42 -6.78 35.66
N LEU A 124 -3.12 -6.48 35.69
CA LEU A 124 -2.12 -7.39 36.23
C LEU A 124 -2.07 -7.28 37.76
N PRO A 125 -2.18 -8.40 38.50
CA PRO A 125 -2.12 -8.40 39.96
C PRO A 125 -0.81 -7.80 40.49
N VAL A 126 0.30 -7.96 39.75
CA VAL A 126 1.63 -7.45 40.11
C VAL A 126 1.72 -5.92 40.00
N PHE A 127 0.93 -5.27 39.13
CA PHE A 127 0.97 -3.81 38.97
C PHE A 127 0.45 -3.07 40.22
N LYS A 128 -0.39 -3.73 41.05
CA LYS A 128 -0.81 -3.18 42.35
C LYS A 128 0.34 -3.08 43.36
N LEU A 129 1.41 -3.89 43.22
CA LEU A 129 2.60 -3.85 44.08
C LEU A 129 3.59 -2.73 43.68
N PHE A 130 3.67 -2.38 42.39
CA PHE A 130 4.59 -1.35 41.87
C PHE A 130 4.06 0.09 41.99
N LYS A 131 2.84 0.31 42.49
CA LYS A 131 2.21 1.64 42.69
C LYS A 131 2.94 2.56 43.69
N LYS A 132 4.11 2.16 44.22
CA LYS A 132 4.99 2.96 45.08
C LYS A 132 6.20 3.58 44.36
N LEU A 133 6.34 3.47 43.04
CA LEU A 133 7.39 4.18 42.28
C LEU A 133 6.91 5.52 41.71
N PRO A 134 7.81 6.54 41.65
CA PRO A 134 7.45 7.94 41.67
C PRO A 134 6.84 8.44 40.36
N SER A 135 6.01 9.46 40.54
CA SER A 135 5.26 10.29 39.60
C SER A 135 6.09 11.00 38.53
N LYS A 136 6.88 10.28 37.73
CA LYS A 136 7.46 10.78 36.47
C LYS A 136 7.00 10.01 35.23
N MET A 137 6.19 8.97 35.39
CA MET A 137 5.73 8.06 34.34
C MET A 137 4.46 8.52 33.60
N LYS A 138 4.23 9.84 33.47
CA LYS A 138 2.99 10.40 32.87
C LYS A 138 3.20 11.16 31.55
N LYS A 139 4.44 11.27 31.05
CA LYS A 139 4.74 11.88 29.76
C LYS A 139 5.72 10.98 29.01
N ASN A 140 5.22 10.36 27.94
CA ASN A 140 5.90 9.45 27.02
C ASN A 140 5.99 8.01 27.54
N GLY A 141 5.45 7.06 26.76
CA GLY A 141 5.30 5.64 27.12
C GLY A 141 6.56 5.09 27.76
N GLY A 142 6.45 4.69 29.03
CA GLY A 142 7.57 4.26 29.85
C GLY A 142 7.81 2.76 29.73
N LEU A 143 9.06 2.38 29.54
CA LEU A 143 9.54 1.02 29.73
C LEU A 143 9.54 0.70 31.23
N VAL A 144 8.87 -0.39 31.62
CA VAL A 144 8.88 -0.87 33.01
C VAL A 144 9.84 -2.06 33.07
N LYS A 145 10.94 -1.86 33.79
CA LYS A 145 11.93 -2.89 34.10
C LYS A 145 11.52 -3.62 35.37
N ILE A 146 11.38 -4.94 35.27
CA ILE A 146 11.07 -5.83 36.38
C ILE A 146 12.38 -6.54 36.74
N LYS A 147 12.84 -6.31 37.97
CA LYS A 147 14.03 -6.94 38.55
C LYS A 147 13.62 -7.93 39.60
#